data_AF-A0A831YFL3-F1
#
_entry.id   AF-A0A831YFL3-F1
#
_cell.length_a   1.000
_cell.length_b   1.000
_cell.length_c   1.000
_cell.angle_alpha   90.00
_cell.angle_beta   90.00
_cell.angle_gamma   90.00
#
_symmetry.space_group_name_H-M   'P 1'
#
loop_
_entity.id
_entity.type
_entity.pdbx_description
1 polymer ?
#
loop_
_entity_poly.entity_id
_entity_poly.type
_entity_poly.pdbx_seq_one_letter_code
_entity_poly.pdbx_strand_id
1 'polypeptide(L)'
;MQLISMLAVAAALFLSGCENYVVSEKPWFTVEDAVGAQAVRPGWWIADWSDCRVDPNAPSMAWPDCANAMLVPADWTGVFWATDGTEQILAKGDPMIAQYEFLTSNDAAVPSQHGYLYFGFDALKRDAEGRALVLRYWPALCGPPRPDRPAAATRRPWRGLRLKREGGCIADDVRALRRAAERSRALETETPTGRWLRDWRPGDQSEADWLAAQGIRTH
;
A
#
# COMPACT_ATOMS: atom_id res chain seq x y z
N MET A 1 39.00 21.95 -18.29
CA MET A 1 37.60 22.37 -18.02
C MET A 1 36.67 21.64 -18.99
N GLN A 2 36.13 20.49 -18.60
CA GLN A 2 35.02 19.84 -19.30
C GLN A 2 34.02 19.41 -18.23
N LEU A 3 33.08 20.33 -17.98
CA LEU A 3 31.95 20.22 -17.06
C LEU A 3 30.72 19.81 -17.89
N ILE A 4 30.78 18.65 -18.55
CA ILE A 4 29.63 18.13 -19.31
C ILE A 4 29.60 16.61 -19.11
N SER A 5 28.43 16.11 -18.65
CA SER A 5 28.01 14.70 -18.61
C SER A 5 28.05 13.96 -17.25
N MET A 6 27.54 14.57 -16.17
CA MET A 6 27.08 13.82 -14.99
C MET A 6 25.63 14.12 -14.57
N LEU A 7 24.85 14.79 -15.43
CA LEU A 7 23.46 15.17 -15.13
C LEU A 7 22.40 14.28 -15.82
N ALA A 8 22.79 13.22 -16.53
CA ALA A 8 21.88 12.46 -17.39
C ALA A 8 21.51 11.05 -16.88
N VAL A 9 22.01 10.59 -15.72
CA VAL A 9 21.77 9.20 -15.26
C VAL A 9 20.69 9.10 -14.18
N ALA A 10 20.34 10.19 -13.50
CA ALA A 10 19.32 10.17 -12.44
C ALA A 10 17.85 10.12 -12.96
N ALA A 11 17.62 10.26 -14.28
CA ALA A 11 16.27 10.29 -14.85
C ALA A 11 15.75 8.94 -15.37
N ALA A 12 16.59 7.89 -15.38
CA ALA A 12 16.23 6.60 -15.98
C ALA A 12 15.57 5.60 -15.01
N LEU A 13 15.57 5.87 -13.70
CA LEU A 13 15.09 4.94 -12.68
C LEU A 13 13.57 5.02 -12.40
N PHE A 14 12.84 5.93 -13.06
CA PHE A 14 11.37 6.03 -12.96
C PHE A 14 10.60 5.49 -14.18
N LEU A 15 11.29 4.85 -15.15
CA LEU A 15 10.74 4.53 -16.47
C LEU A 15 9.94 3.23 -16.60
N SER A 16 9.65 2.49 -15.53
CA SER A 16 8.79 1.31 -15.67
C SER A 16 8.14 0.90 -14.36
N GLY A 17 6.94 1.42 -14.08
CA GLY A 17 6.06 0.76 -13.11
C GLY A 17 4.95 1.63 -12.51
N CYS A 18 5.24 2.90 -12.19
CA CYS A 18 4.33 3.75 -11.40
C CYS A 18 4.05 5.12 -12.03
N GLU A 19 4.17 5.26 -13.36
CA GLU A 19 4.05 6.58 -14.02
C GLU A 19 2.67 7.23 -13.85
N ASN A 20 1.63 6.42 -13.70
CA ASN A 20 0.27 6.90 -13.48
C ASN A 20 -0.15 6.89 -11.99
N TYR A 21 0.73 6.58 -11.05
CA TYR A 21 0.40 6.54 -9.63
C TYR A 21 0.62 7.90 -8.98
N VAL A 22 -0.23 8.24 -8.01
CA VAL A 22 -0.02 9.42 -7.16
C VAL A 22 1.06 9.09 -6.14
N VAL A 23 2.06 9.96 -6.07
CA VAL A 23 3.23 9.87 -5.19
C VAL A 23 3.48 11.20 -4.46
N SER A 24 4.27 11.15 -3.40
CA SER A 24 4.85 12.33 -2.76
C SER A 24 6.23 12.03 -2.14
N GLU A 25 7.00 13.08 -1.89
CA GLU A 25 8.30 13.01 -1.20
C GLU A 25 8.14 13.09 0.34
N LYS A 26 6.97 13.53 0.80
CA LYS A 26 6.63 13.67 2.22
C LYS A 26 5.31 12.97 2.49
N PRO A 27 5.13 12.38 3.68
CA PRO A 27 3.87 11.74 4.01
C PRO A 27 2.75 12.78 4.06
N TRP A 28 1.57 12.39 3.56
CA TRP A 28 0.35 13.18 3.62
C TRP A 28 -0.51 12.83 4.84
N PHE A 29 -0.28 11.66 5.43
CA PHE A 29 -0.96 11.16 6.62
C PHE A 29 0.04 10.84 7.72
N THR A 30 -0.40 11.02 8.96
CA THR A 30 0.33 10.67 10.17
C THR A 30 -0.45 9.64 11.00
N VAL A 31 0.11 9.20 12.13
CA VAL A 31 -0.53 8.23 13.03
C VAL A 31 -1.88 8.75 13.55
N GLU A 32 -2.04 10.06 13.70
CA GLU A 32 -3.31 10.69 14.12
C GLU A 32 -4.44 10.48 13.11
N ASP A 33 -4.11 10.30 11.83
CA ASP A 33 -5.06 10.02 10.76
C ASP A 33 -5.47 8.54 10.69
N ALA A 34 -4.75 7.64 11.38
CA ALA A 34 -4.89 6.20 11.23
C ALA A 34 -6.24 5.67 11.73
N VAL A 35 -6.82 4.69 11.02
CA VAL A 35 -8.19 4.18 11.24
C VAL A 35 -8.49 3.66 12.65
N GLY A 36 -7.46 3.24 13.40
CA GLY A 36 -7.60 2.60 14.71
C GLY A 36 -8.08 1.14 14.65
N ALA A 37 -8.10 0.49 15.81
CA ALA A 37 -8.32 -0.96 15.96
C ALA A 37 -9.71 -1.47 15.53
N GLN A 38 -10.69 -0.59 15.35
CA GLN A 38 -12.06 -0.96 14.99
C GLN A 38 -12.32 -1.03 13.49
N ALA A 39 -11.36 -0.67 12.63
CA ALA A 39 -11.61 -0.61 11.20
C ALA A 39 -11.52 -1.97 10.50
N VAL A 40 -10.65 -2.85 10.98
CA VAL A 40 -10.39 -4.19 10.45
C VAL A 40 -10.45 -5.21 11.58
N ARG A 41 -10.83 -6.44 11.27
CA ARG A 41 -10.87 -7.49 12.28
C ARG A 41 -9.45 -7.95 12.63
N PRO A 42 -9.09 -8.04 13.92
CA PRO A 42 -7.84 -8.65 14.35
C PRO A 42 -7.72 -10.11 13.91
N GLY A 43 -6.49 -10.59 13.76
CA GLY A 43 -6.18 -11.97 13.37
C GLY A 43 -5.44 -12.04 12.04
N TRP A 44 -5.43 -13.24 11.44
CA TRP A 44 -4.69 -13.51 10.22
C TRP A 44 -5.47 -13.10 8.98
N TRP A 45 -4.79 -12.36 8.11
CA TRP A 45 -5.24 -11.96 6.80
C TRP A 45 -4.36 -12.58 5.74
N ILE A 46 -4.92 -12.83 4.56
CA ILE A 46 -4.15 -13.18 3.37
C ILE A 46 -4.59 -12.32 2.20
N ALA A 47 -3.67 -12.10 1.27
CA ALA A 47 -4.03 -11.63 -0.06
C ALA A 47 -4.72 -12.77 -0.83
N ASP A 48 -5.78 -12.46 -1.55
CA ASP A 48 -6.54 -13.43 -2.33
C ASP A 48 -5.91 -13.53 -3.73
N TRP A 49 -5.12 -14.58 -3.91
CA TRP A 49 -4.54 -14.97 -5.20
C TRP A 49 -5.26 -16.22 -5.70
N SER A 50 -5.65 -16.26 -6.97
CA SER A 50 -6.58 -17.27 -7.51
C SER A 50 -6.13 -18.73 -7.35
N ASP A 51 -4.84 -18.97 -7.14
CA ASP A 51 -4.21 -20.29 -7.05
C ASP A 51 -3.69 -20.63 -5.64
N CYS A 52 -3.70 -19.70 -4.69
CA CYS A 52 -3.16 -19.95 -3.37
C CYS A 52 -4.16 -20.66 -2.45
N ARG A 53 -3.83 -21.89 -2.03
CA ARG A 53 -4.64 -22.68 -1.11
C ARG A 53 -4.01 -22.74 0.27
N VAL A 54 -4.68 -22.12 1.24
CA VAL A 54 -4.29 -22.12 2.65
C VAL A 54 -5.27 -22.99 3.44
N ASP A 55 -4.77 -23.95 4.21
CA ASP A 55 -5.57 -24.60 5.26
C ASP A 55 -5.59 -23.70 6.49
N PRO A 56 -6.72 -23.04 6.82
CA PRO A 56 -6.80 -22.19 7.99
C PRO A 56 -6.62 -23.00 9.29
N ASN A 57 -6.75 -24.33 9.27
CA ASN A 57 -6.55 -25.15 10.47
C ASN A 57 -5.08 -25.55 10.70
N ALA A 58 -4.18 -25.28 9.75
CA ALA A 58 -2.75 -25.45 9.97
C ALA A 58 -2.18 -24.29 10.83
N PRO A 59 -1.06 -24.52 11.54
CA PRO A 59 -0.25 -23.44 12.11
C PRO A 59 0.17 -22.44 11.02
N SER A 60 0.24 -21.15 11.34
CA SER A 60 0.59 -20.12 10.35
C SER A 60 1.94 -20.33 9.68
N MET A 61 2.92 -20.88 10.40
CA MET A 61 4.25 -21.22 9.87
C MET A 61 4.24 -22.38 8.85
N ALA A 62 3.14 -23.13 8.74
CA ALA A 62 2.97 -24.20 7.77
C ALA A 62 2.21 -23.74 6.51
N TRP A 63 1.84 -22.45 6.43
CA TRP A 63 1.18 -21.91 5.26
C TRP A 63 2.16 -21.72 4.10
N PRO A 64 1.69 -21.90 2.85
CA PRO A 64 2.55 -21.69 1.69
C PRO A 64 2.93 -20.21 1.55
N ASP A 65 4.10 -19.93 0.97
CA ASP A 65 4.58 -18.55 0.74
C ASP A 65 3.59 -17.70 -0.07
N CYS A 66 2.82 -18.33 -0.97
CA CYS A 66 1.78 -17.65 -1.75
C CYS A 66 0.69 -17.00 -0.88
N ALA A 67 0.53 -17.44 0.38
CA ALA A 67 -0.49 -16.93 1.27
C ALA A 67 -0.31 -15.42 1.52
N ASN A 68 0.95 -14.95 1.46
CA ASN A 68 1.31 -13.58 1.77
C ASN A 68 0.57 -13.09 3.03
N ALA A 69 0.70 -13.88 4.10
CA ALA A 69 -0.11 -13.74 5.30
C ALA A 69 0.36 -12.54 6.14
N MET A 70 -0.61 -11.81 6.67
CA MET A 70 -0.39 -10.65 7.53
C MET A 70 -1.17 -10.86 8.84
N LEU A 71 -0.52 -10.64 9.97
CA LEU A 71 -1.19 -10.60 11.26
C LEU A 71 -1.63 -9.17 11.55
N VAL A 72 -2.89 -9.02 11.96
CA VAL A 72 -3.42 -7.76 12.50
C VAL A 72 -3.61 -7.93 14.00
N PRO A 73 -2.76 -7.30 14.83
CA PRO A 73 -2.89 -7.31 16.28
C PRO A 73 -4.26 -6.81 16.78
N ALA A 74 -4.64 -7.23 17.98
CA ALA A 74 -5.90 -6.79 18.61
C ALA A 74 -5.92 -5.30 18.95
N ASP A 75 -4.76 -4.74 19.25
CA ASP A 75 -4.52 -3.33 19.57
C ASP A 75 -4.01 -2.51 18.37
N TRP A 76 -4.07 -3.09 17.16
CA TRP A 76 -3.56 -2.46 15.95
C TRP A 76 -4.13 -1.05 15.73
N THR A 77 -3.26 -0.05 15.62
CA THR A 77 -3.67 1.36 15.58
C THR A 77 -3.93 1.89 14.17
N GLY A 78 -3.78 1.07 13.13
CA GLY A 78 -3.82 1.51 11.74
C GLY A 78 -2.44 1.66 11.09
N VAL A 79 -1.35 1.25 11.77
CA VAL A 79 0.03 1.34 11.29
C VAL A 79 0.65 -0.06 11.19
N PHE A 80 1.15 -0.43 10.03
CA PHE A 80 1.94 -1.65 9.83
C PHE A 80 3.37 -1.29 9.45
N TRP A 81 4.27 -2.24 9.60
CA TRP A 81 5.62 -2.13 9.07
C TRP A 81 5.86 -3.27 8.10
N ALA A 82 6.49 -2.95 6.97
CA ALA A 82 6.95 -3.98 6.05
C ALA A 82 8.25 -4.63 6.56
N THR A 83 8.59 -5.78 5.99
CA THR A 83 9.81 -6.53 6.33
C THR A 83 11.11 -5.74 6.16
N ASP A 84 11.11 -4.71 5.29
CA ASP A 84 12.24 -3.80 5.10
C ASP A 84 12.29 -2.66 6.13
N GLY A 85 11.37 -2.66 7.10
CA GLY A 85 11.26 -1.66 8.15
C GLY A 85 10.56 -0.37 7.72
N THR A 86 9.92 -0.33 6.55
CA THR A 86 9.15 0.86 6.11
C THR A 86 7.78 0.92 6.77
N GLU A 87 7.37 2.13 7.15
CA GLU A 87 6.08 2.36 7.80
C GLU A 87 4.95 2.46 6.78
N GLN A 88 3.81 1.84 7.09
CA GLN A 88 2.58 1.91 6.31
C GLN A 88 1.42 2.35 7.18
N ILE A 89 0.66 3.35 6.73
CA ILE A 89 -0.46 3.92 7.49
C ILE A 89 -1.75 3.69 6.71
N LEU A 90 -2.78 3.13 7.35
CA LEU A 90 -4.15 3.12 6.84
C LEU A 90 -4.94 4.28 7.46
N ALA A 91 -5.10 5.37 6.70
CA ALA A 91 -5.77 6.59 7.13
C ALA A 91 -7.31 6.49 7.01
N LYS A 92 -8.02 7.12 7.95
CA LYS A 92 -9.50 7.23 8.00
C LYS A 92 -10.06 7.84 6.73
N GLY A 93 -11.31 7.51 6.42
CA GLY A 93 -12.09 8.07 5.33
C GLY A 93 -12.92 7.03 4.60
N ASP A 94 -13.65 7.48 3.59
CA ASP A 94 -14.30 6.65 2.58
C ASP A 94 -13.86 7.16 1.19
N PRO A 95 -12.99 6.43 0.47
CA PRO A 95 -12.35 5.19 0.89
C PRO A 95 -11.32 5.48 2.00
N MET A 96 -10.93 4.44 2.73
CA MET A 96 -9.70 4.51 3.54
C MET A 96 -8.51 4.67 2.59
N ILE A 97 -7.42 5.28 3.05
CA ILE A 97 -6.22 5.44 2.22
C ILE A 97 -5.02 4.82 2.92
N ALA A 98 -4.43 3.82 2.29
CA ALA A 98 -3.14 3.32 2.68
C ALA A 98 -2.03 4.18 2.07
N GLN A 99 -1.10 4.62 2.92
CA GLN A 99 0.15 5.28 2.55
C GLN A 99 1.29 4.29 2.73
N TYR A 100 2.02 4.02 1.65
CA TYR A 100 3.16 3.12 1.62
C TYR A 100 4.43 3.92 1.44
N GLU A 101 5.34 3.85 2.40
CA GLU A 101 6.69 4.34 2.22
C GLU A 101 7.50 3.37 1.35
N PHE A 102 8.35 3.90 0.47
CA PHE A 102 9.29 3.11 -0.33
C PHE A 102 10.58 3.90 -0.57
N LEU A 103 11.66 3.18 -0.85
CA LEU A 103 12.92 3.78 -1.29
C LEU A 103 12.95 3.86 -2.82
N THR A 104 13.36 5.01 -3.37
CA THR A 104 13.51 5.18 -4.83
C THR A 104 14.63 4.33 -5.43
N SER A 105 15.50 3.75 -4.60
CA SER A 105 16.53 2.79 -4.98
C SER A 105 16.87 1.89 -3.81
N ASN A 106 17.04 0.60 -4.08
CA ASN A 106 17.59 -0.39 -3.13
C ASN A 106 19.09 -0.65 -3.39
N ASP A 107 19.68 -0.02 -4.40
CA ASP A 107 21.12 -0.08 -4.67
C ASP A 107 21.85 0.92 -3.79
N ALA A 108 22.75 0.41 -2.93
CA ALA A 108 23.57 1.22 -2.03
C ALA A 108 24.50 2.21 -2.76
N ALA A 109 24.80 1.97 -4.05
CA ALA A 109 25.60 2.87 -4.88
C ALA A 109 24.79 4.04 -5.46
N VAL A 110 23.46 4.02 -5.35
CA VAL A 110 22.57 5.05 -5.87
C VAL A 110 21.91 5.79 -4.70
N PRO A 111 21.98 7.13 -4.65
CA PRO A 111 21.27 7.90 -3.63
C PRO A 111 19.78 7.56 -3.65
N SER A 112 19.28 6.96 -2.56
CA SER A 112 17.87 6.68 -2.37
C SER A 112 17.19 7.85 -1.66
N GLN A 113 15.94 8.08 -2.02
CA GLN A 113 15.05 9.01 -1.33
C GLN A 113 13.82 8.23 -0.87
N HIS A 114 13.25 8.67 0.25
CA HIS A 114 11.95 8.17 0.69
C HIS A 114 10.87 8.76 -0.23
N GLY A 115 10.00 7.90 -0.72
CA GLY A 115 8.80 8.25 -1.45
C GLY A 115 7.58 7.61 -0.80
N TYR A 116 6.41 8.15 -1.10
CA TYR A 116 5.14 7.63 -0.61
C TYR A 116 4.20 7.34 -1.77
N LEU A 117 3.58 6.16 -1.74
CA LEU A 117 2.52 5.71 -2.64
C LEU A 117 1.19 5.62 -1.91
N TYR A 118 0.09 5.73 -2.65
CA TYR A 118 -1.25 5.79 -2.08
C TYR A 118 -2.19 4.80 -2.73
N PHE A 119 -2.94 4.09 -1.90
CA PHE A 119 -3.95 3.12 -2.33
C PHE A 119 -5.26 3.40 -1.61
N GLY A 120 -6.38 3.36 -2.34
CA GLY A 120 -7.71 3.35 -1.76
C GLY A 120 -8.04 1.96 -1.21
N PHE A 121 -8.77 1.91 -0.10
CA PHE A 121 -9.21 0.70 0.56
C PHE A 121 -10.70 0.78 0.93
N ASP A 122 -11.43 -0.29 0.63
CA ASP A 122 -12.83 -0.48 1.02
C ASP A 122 -13.05 -1.82 1.69
N ALA A 123 -13.96 -1.88 2.65
CA ALA A 123 -14.48 -3.14 3.14
C ALA A 123 -15.61 -3.65 2.24
N LEU A 124 -15.38 -4.78 1.55
CA LEU A 124 -16.42 -5.49 0.79
C LEU A 124 -17.33 -6.32 1.70
N LYS A 125 -16.79 -6.75 2.85
CA LYS A 125 -17.52 -7.50 3.87
C LYS A 125 -17.09 -7.02 5.24
N ARG A 126 -18.04 -6.95 6.17
CA ARG A 126 -17.81 -6.59 7.58
C ARG A 126 -18.39 -7.67 8.51
N ASP A 127 -17.88 -7.74 9.74
CA ASP A 127 -18.48 -8.53 10.81
C ASP A 127 -19.62 -7.78 11.52
N ALA A 128 -20.19 -8.38 12.58
CA ALA A 128 -21.31 -7.80 13.32
C ALA A 128 -20.92 -6.51 14.06
N GLU A 129 -19.63 -6.32 14.37
CA GLU A 129 -19.08 -5.14 15.02
C GLU A 129 -18.68 -4.05 14.00
N GLY A 130 -18.88 -4.30 12.71
CA GLY A 130 -18.57 -3.35 11.63
C GLY A 130 -17.12 -3.36 11.18
N ARG A 131 -16.28 -4.28 11.67
CA ARG A 131 -14.87 -4.41 11.28
C ARG A 131 -14.78 -5.10 9.92
N ALA A 132 -13.85 -4.68 9.07
CA ALA A 132 -13.67 -5.32 7.76
C ALA A 132 -13.25 -6.80 7.93
N LEU A 133 -13.82 -7.67 7.09
CA LEU A 133 -13.47 -9.08 6.90
C LEU A 133 -12.89 -9.35 5.50
N VAL A 134 -13.27 -8.53 4.53
CA VAL A 134 -12.70 -8.54 3.18
C VAL A 134 -12.44 -7.10 2.79
N LEU A 135 -11.20 -6.82 2.44
CA LEU A 135 -10.75 -5.52 1.95
C LEU A 135 -10.49 -5.61 0.45
N ARG A 136 -10.99 -4.64 -0.29
CA ARG A 136 -10.57 -4.33 -1.65
C ARG A 136 -9.57 -3.21 -1.60
N TYR A 137 -8.52 -3.26 -2.42
CA TYR A 137 -7.60 -2.14 -2.57
C TYR A 137 -7.25 -1.86 -4.03
N TRP A 138 -6.93 -0.60 -4.31
CA TRP A 138 -6.57 -0.13 -5.65
C TRP A 138 -5.63 1.08 -5.58
N PRO A 139 -4.73 1.28 -6.55
CA PRO A 139 -3.83 2.43 -6.55
C PRO A 139 -4.60 3.74 -6.75
N ALA A 140 -4.16 4.81 -6.07
CA ALA A 140 -4.57 6.16 -6.42
C ALA A 140 -3.87 6.56 -7.73
N LEU A 141 -4.66 6.78 -8.78
CA LEU A 141 -4.16 7.09 -10.11
C LEU A 141 -4.19 8.59 -10.38
N CYS A 142 -3.24 9.06 -11.18
CA CYS A 142 -3.17 10.43 -11.66
C CYS A 142 -4.34 10.80 -12.56
N GLY A 143 -4.87 9.81 -13.28
CA GLY A 143 -5.91 9.97 -14.28
C GLY A 143 -6.39 8.61 -14.78
N PRO A 144 -7.32 8.57 -15.74
CA PRO A 144 -7.70 7.32 -16.36
C PRO A 144 -6.48 6.74 -17.08
N PRO A 145 -6.24 5.42 -16.97
CA PRO A 145 -5.18 4.76 -17.69
C PRO A 145 -5.40 4.91 -19.20
N ARG A 146 -4.30 4.90 -19.95
CA ARG A 146 -4.41 4.99 -21.41
C ARG A 146 -4.78 3.63 -21.99
N PRO A 147 -5.78 3.51 -22.87
CA PRO A 147 -6.16 2.22 -23.45
C PRO A 147 -5.02 1.53 -24.21
N ASP A 148 -4.16 2.31 -24.86
CA ASP A 148 -3.01 1.81 -25.64
C ASP A 148 -1.81 1.44 -24.77
N ARG A 149 -1.70 2.04 -23.57
CA ARG A 149 -0.58 1.86 -22.63
C ARG A 149 -1.06 2.04 -21.18
N PRO A 150 -1.72 1.05 -20.58
CA PRO A 150 -2.37 1.21 -19.28
C PRO A 150 -1.42 1.65 -18.15
N ALA A 151 -0.16 1.21 -18.18
CA ALA A 151 0.86 1.55 -17.19
C ALA A 151 1.52 2.93 -17.40
N ALA A 152 1.32 3.58 -18.55
CA ALA A 152 1.94 4.86 -18.85
C ALA A 152 1.21 6.02 -18.18
N ALA A 153 1.90 7.13 -17.96
CA ALA A 153 1.29 8.37 -17.46
C ALA A 153 0.02 8.74 -18.25
N THR A 154 -1.04 9.08 -17.52
CA THR A 154 -2.29 9.57 -18.11
C THR A 154 -2.07 10.81 -18.98
N ARG A 155 -2.91 11.03 -19.99
CA ARG A 155 -2.94 12.30 -20.74
C ARG A 155 -3.87 13.35 -20.11
N ARG A 156 -4.67 12.94 -19.11
CA ARG A 156 -5.72 13.76 -18.52
C ARG A 156 -5.67 13.62 -16.99
N PRO A 157 -4.72 14.29 -16.32
CA PRO A 157 -4.67 14.29 -14.87
C PRO A 157 -6.00 14.75 -14.26
N TRP A 158 -6.36 14.17 -13.12
CA TRP A 158 -7.49 14.63 -12.33
C TRP A 158 -7.26 16.05 -11.82
N ARG A 159 -8.35 16.76 -11.52
CA ARG A 159 -8.27 18.12 -10.97
C ARG A 159 -7.50 18.11 -9.64
N GLY A 160 -6.44 18.91 -9.58
CA GLY A 160 -5.55 19.00 -8.42
C GLY A 160 -4.40 18.00 -8.44
N LEU A 161 -4.19 17.29 -9.55
CA LEU A 161 -3.05 16.41 -9.78
C LEU A 161 -2.20 16.93 -10.94
N ARG A 162 -0.88 16.73 -10.85
CA ARG A 162 0.09 17.17 -11.86
C ARG A 162 1.13 16.08 -12.11
N LEU A 163 1.41 15.80 -13.37
CA LEU A 163 2.53 14.96 -13.77
C LEU A 163 3.84 15.72 -13.57
N LYS A 164 4.82 15.04 -12.98
CA LYS A 164 6.21 15.52 -12.92
C LYS A 164 6.91 15.27 -14.25
N ARG A 165 7.88 16.13 -14.60
CA ARG A 165 8.65 16.00 -15.85
C ARG A 165 9.51 14.74 -15.85
N GLU A 166 10.05 14.41 -14.69
CA GLU A 166 10.88 13.25 -14.37
C GLU A 166 10.08 11.95 -14.14
N GLY A 167 8.75 11.99 -14.30
CA GLY A 167 7.87 10.84 -14.09
C GLY A 167 7.14 10.88 -12.74
N GLY A 168 6.01 10.18 -12.66
CA GLY A 168 5.12 10.17 -11.51
C GLY A 168 4.12 11.34 -11.47
N CYS A 169 3.20 11.28 -10.52
CA CYS A 169 2.12 12.26 -10.36
C CYS A 169 2.02 12.74 -8.92
N ILE A 170 1.90 14.05 -8.72
CA ILE A 170 1.74 14.63 -7.39
C ILE A 170 0.35 15.25 -7.22
N ALA A 171 -0.16 15.22 -6.00
CA ALA A 171 -1.37 15.93 -5.60
C ALA A 171 -1.02 17.32 -5.06
N ASP A 172 -1.87 18.31 -5.33
CA ASP A 172 -1.73 19.67 -4.78
C ASP A 172 -2.05 19.70 -3.28
N ASP A 173 -2.97 18.83 -2.82
CA ASP A 173 -3.36 18.69 -1.41
C ASP A 173 -3.97 17.30 -1.12
N VAL A 174 -4.18 17.01 0.17
CA VAL A 174 -4.80 15.76 0.66
C VAL A 174 -6.22 15.56 0.08
N ARG A 175 -6.96 16.64 -0.18
CA ARG A 175 -8.31 16.52 -0.76
C ARG A 175 -8.26 16.05 -2.21
N ALA A 176 -7.26 16.51 -2.98
CA ALA A 176 -7.00 16.05 -4.34
C ALA A 176 -6.60 14.58 -4.36
N LEU A 177 -5.71 14.15 -3.44
CA LEU A 177 -5.36 12.75 -3.25
C LEU A 177 -6.60 11.87 -2.94
N ARG A 178 -7.44 12.28 -1.98
CA ARG A 178 -8.66 11.55 -1.64
C ARG A 178 -9.62 11.40 -2.82
N ARG A 179 -9.83 12.48 -3.58
CA ARG A 179 -10.65 12.42 -4.81
C ARG A 179 -10.03 11.55 -5.89
N ALA A 180 -8.70 11.48 -5.96
CA ALA A 180 -7.99 10.62 -6.90
C ALA A 180 -8.24 9.16 -6.57
N ALA A 181 -8.02 8.76 -5.31
CA ALA A 181 -8.31 7.41 -4.83
C ALA A 181 -9.77 7.03 -5.11
N GLU A 182 -10.71 7.91 -4.80
CA GLU A 182 -12.13 7.68 -5.08
C GLU A 182 -12.41 7.44 -6.57
N ARG A 183 -11.88 8.28 -7.47
CA ARG A 183 -12.08 8.12 -8.91
C ARG A 183 -11.42 6.87 -9.46
N SER A 184 -10.28 6.48 -8.90
CA SER A 184 -9.58 5.26 -9.28
C SER A 184 -10.35 3.99 -8.94
N ARG A 185 -11.21 4.02 -7.92
CA ARG A 185 -12.06 2.89 -7.48
C ARG A 185 -12.85 2.27 -8.64
N ALA A 186 -13.31 3.10 -9.57
CA ALA A 186 -14.15 2.69 -10.70
C ALA A 186 -13.38 2.19 -11.93
N LEU A 187 -12.05 2.39 -11.96
CA LEU A 187 -11.23 2.10 -13.14
C LEU A 187 -10.61 0.70 -13.11
N GLU A 188 -10.41 0.15 -11.91
CA GLU A 188 -9.81 -1.16 -11.75
C GLU A 188 -10.88 -2.25 -11.68
N THR A 189 -10.92 -3.10 -12.70
CA THR A 189 -11.91 -4.17 -12.84
C THR A 189 -11.48 -5.46 -12.12
N GLU A 190 -10.17 -5.66 -11.94
CA GLU A 190 -9.58 -6.78 -11.19
C GLU A 190 -8.69 -6.25 -10.07
N THR A 191 -9.32 -5.72 -9.03
CA THR A 191 -8.59 -5.26 -7.84
C THR A 191 -8.29 -6.44 -6.92
N PRO A 192 -7.04 -6.57 -6.44
CA PRO A 192 -6.75 -7.58 -5.45
C PRO A 192 -7.55 -7.33 -4.16
N THR A 193 -7.84 -8.41 -3.45
CA THR A 193 -8.53 -8.35 -2.16
C THR A 193 -7.67 -8.97 -1.06
N GLY A 194 -7.75 -8.43 0.14
CA GLY A 194 -7.29 -9.10 1.35
C GLY A 194 -8.50 -9.71 2.07
N ARG A 195 -8.38 -10.92 2.60
CA ARG A 195 -9.44 -11.56 3.38
C ARG A 195 -8.95 -12.02 4.75
N TRP A 196 -9.77 -11.78 5.76
CA TRP A 196 -9.59 -12.34 7.08
C TRP A 196 -9.82 -13.85 7.04
N LEU A 197 -8.88 -14.62 7.60
CA LEU A 197 -8.95 -16.07 7.69
C LEU A 197 -9.55 -16.53 9.01
N ARG A 198 -8.92 -16.14 10.11
CA ARG A 198 -9.26 -16.55 11.46
C ARG A 198 -8.55 -15.71 12.50
N ASP A 199 -9.01 -15.81 13.73
CA ASP A 199 -8.31 -15.25 14.89
C ASP A 199 -6.93 -15.92 15.08
N TRP A 200 -6.00 -15.19 15.68
CA TRP A 200 -4.74 -15.77 16.16
C TRP A 200 -5.01 -16.78 17.28
N ARG A 201 -4.23 -17.86 17.35
CA ARG A 201 -4.38 -18.88 18.39
C ARG A 201 -3.05 -19.46 18.85
N PRO A 202 -3.00 -20.10 20.04
CA PRO A 202 -1.83 -20.85 20.47
C PRO A 202 -1.42 -21.90 19.43
N GLY A 203 -0.13 -21.91 19.08
CA GLY A 203 0.44 -22.77 18.04
C GLY A 203 0.72 -22.05 16.71
N ASP A 204 0.17 -20.85 16.51
CA ASP A 204 0.66 -19.94 15.46
C ASP A 204 2.02 -19.35 15.83
N GLN A 205 2.69 -18.76 14.84
CA GLN A 205 3.76 -17.80 15.13
C GLN A 205 3.25 -16.77 16.15
N SER A 206 4.01 -16.54 17.22
CA SER A 206 3.59 -15.57 18.23
C SER A 206 3.51 -14.18 17.61
N GLU A 207 2.64 -13.34 18.15
CA GLU A 207 2.53 -11.96 17.69
C GLU A 207 3.87 -11.23 17.79
N ALA A 208 4.59 -11.42 18.91
CA ALA A 208 5.92 -10.85 19.10
C ALA A 208 6.93 -11.36 18.05
N ASP A 209 6.93 -12.66 17.72
CA ASP A 209 7.83 -13.21 16.72
C ASP A 209 7.48 -12.71 15.30
N TRP A 210 6.19 -12.59 14.99
CA TRP A 210 5.75 -12.06 13.71
C TRP A 210 6.12 -10.58 13.58
N LEU A 211 5.82 -9.77 14.60
CA LEU A 211 6.20 -8.36 14.67
C LEU A 211 7.72 -8.18 14.57
N ALA A 212 8.50 -8.98 15.31
CA ALA A 212 9.96 -8.97 15.23
C ALA A 212 10.47 -9.34 13.83
N ALA A 213 9.84 -10.31 13.16
CA ALA A 213 10.16 -10.68 11.78
C ALA A 213 9.86 -9.54 10.77
N GLN A 214 8.91 -8.65 11.09
CA GLN A 214 8.64 -7.42 10.33
C GLN A 214 9.56 -6.25 10.75
N GLY A 215 10.53 -6.47 11.64
CA GLY A 215 11.37 -5.40 12.19
C GLY A 215 10.65 -4.48 13.19
N ILE A 216 9.44 -4.83 13.60
CA ILE A 216 8.63 -4.09 14.57
C ILE A 216 9.11 -4.45 15.97
N ARG A 217 9.73 -3.49 16.66
CA ARG A 217 10.07 -3.65 18.08
C ARG A 217 8.82 -3.44 18.91
N THR A 218 8.30 -4.50 19.52
CA THR A 218 7.30 -4.39 20.58
C THR A 218 7.98 -3.79 21.81
N HIS A 219 7.47 -2.65 22.30
CA HIS A 219 7.90 -2.05 23.58
C HIS A 219 7.25 -2.76 24.76
#